data_AF-A0A7K4HQ02-F1
#
_entry.id   AF-A0A7K4HQ02-F1
#
_cell.length_a   1.000
_cell.length_b   1.000
_cell.length_c   1.000
_cell.angle_alpha   90.00
_cell.angle_beta   90.00
_cell.angle_gamma   90.00
#
_symmetry.space_group_name_H-M   'P 1'
#
loop_
_entity.id
_entity.type
_entity.pdbx_description
1 polymer ?
#
loop_
_entity_poly.entity_id
_entity_poly.type
_entity_poly.pdbx_seq_one_letter_code
_entity_poly.pdbx_strand_id
1 'polypeptide(L)'
;MSCGLTEETLFILNILDKNRNFKSASGYHSEKLKHLYIRKFPGPDCLSFKDAIKILLKEGYITKIKKKEDKYYISDINNAKLALHNHGFTTLQGL
;
A
#
# COMPACT_ATOMS: atom_id res chain seq x y z
N MET A 1 12.34 -6.83 14.50
CA MET A 1 12.97 -6.51 13.21
C MET A 1 12.08 -5.51 12.51
N SER A 2 12.55 -4.30 12.22
CA SER A 2 11.78 -3.34 11.41
C SER A 2 11.71 -3.91 9.99
N CYS A 3 10.51 -4.01 9.41
CA CYS A 3 10.31 -4.62 8.09
C CYS A 3 10.78 -3.73 6.92
N GLY A 4 11.68 -2.78 7.17
CA GLY A 4 12.27 -1.88 6.17
C GLY A 4 11.28 -0.93 5.48
N LEU A 5 10.01 -0.93 5.89
CA LEU A 5 8.95 -0.13 5.28
C LEU A 5 8.96 1.30 5.82
N THR A 6 8.85 2.26 4.89
CA THR A 6 8.69 3.69 5.20
C THR A 6 7.21 4.03 5.44
N GLU A 7 6.95 5.20 6.02
CA GLU A 7 5.57 5.69 6.24
C GLU A 7 4.76 5.71 4.93
N GLU A 8 5.39 6.06 3.82
CA GLU A 8 4.76 6.12 2.51
C GLU A 8 4.32 4.74 2.01
N THR A 9 5.17 3.73 2.19
CA THR A 9 4.83 2.34 1.83
C THR A 9 3.74 1.77 2.74
N LEU A 10 3.78 2.09 4.04
CA LEU A 10 2.75 1.69 5.00
C LEU A 10 1.41 2.35 4.72
N PHE A 11 1.40 3.62 4.30
CA PHE A 11 0.18 4.32 3.90
C PHE A 11 -0.52 3.61 2.73
N ILE A 12 0.24 3.19 1.71
CA ILE A 12 -0.31 2.41 0.59
C ILE A 12 -0.89 1.09 1.09
N LEU A 13 -0.15 0.35 1.93
CA LEU A 13 -0.63 -0.92 2.49
C LEU A 13 -1.91 -0.74 3.30
N ASN A 14 -1.98 0.30 4.12
CA ASN A 14 -3.15 0.61 4.94
C ASN A 14 -4.38 0.90 4.07
N ILE A 15 -4.24 1.62 2.95
CA ILE A 15 -5.35 1.83 2.01
C ILE A 15 -5.85 0.49 1.47
N LEU A 16 -4.94 -0.36 1.01
CA LEU A 16 -5.31 -1.66 0.42
C LEU A 16 -5.95 -2.60 1.46
N ASP A 17 -5.46 -2.61 2.70
CA ASP A 17 -6.02 -3.41 3.79
C ASP A 17 -7.42 -2.91 4.19
N LYS A 18 -7.60 -1.61 4.40
CA LYS A 18 -8.90 -0.99 4.73
C LYS A 18 -9.96 -1.26 3.65
N ASN A 19 -9.56 -1.26 2.39
CA ASN A 19 -10.46 -1.55 1.26
C ASN A 19 -10.57 -3.05 0.94
N ARG A 20 -9.96 -3.91 1.77
CA ARG A 20 -9.96 -5.38 1.62
C ARG A 20 -9.50 -5.83 0.22
N ASN A 21 -8.52 -5.15 -0.35
CA ASN A 21 -7.95 -5.47 -1.66
C ASN A 21 -6.99 -6.67 -1.52
N PHE A 22 -7.54 -7.87 -1.28
CA PHE A 22 -6.78 -9.10 -0.98
C PHE A 22 -6.78 -10.12 -2.13
N LYS A 23 -7.42 -9.80 -3.25
CA LYS A 23 -7.49 -10.68 -4.42
C LYS A 23 -7.48 -9.86 -5.70
N SER A 24 -7.10 -10.51 -6.79
CA SER A 24 -7.02 -9.88 -8.11
C SER A 24 -8.35 -9.24 -8.56
N ALA A 25 -9.48 -9.90 -8.27
CA ALA A 25 -10.80 -9.36 -8.60
C ALA A 25 -11.13 -8.03 -7.89
N SER A 26 -10.49 -7.76 -6.75
CA SER A 26 -10.72 -6.58 -5.92
C SER A 26 -9.49 -5.68 -5.86
N GLY A 27 -8.70 -5.57 -6.95
CA GLY A 27 -7.56 -4.64 -6.98
C GLY A 27 -8.00 -3.17 -6.93
N TYR A 28 -7.22 -2.33 -6.27
CA TYR A 28 -7.42 -0.89 -6.19
C TYR A 28 -6.76 -0.18 -7.37
N HIS A 29 -7.44 0.80 -7.96
CA HIS A 29 -6.96 1.54 -9.14
C HIS A 29 -5.73 2.40 -8.83
N SER A 30 -4.68 2.29 -9.66
CA SER A 30 -3.39 2.97 -9.45
C SER A 30 -3.52 4.49 -9.40
N GLU A 31 -4.31 5.10 -10.29
CA GLU A 31 -4.45 6.56 -10.34
C GLU A 31 -5.18 7.12 -9.12
N LYS A 32 -6.23 6.42 -8.67
CA LYS A 32 -6.93 6.79 -7.43
C LYS A 32 -6.00 6.66 -6.21
N LEU A 33 -5.18 5.62 -6.18
CA LEU A 33 -4.20 5.40 -5.11
C LEU A 33 -3.12 6.49 -5.11
N LYS A 34 -2.60 6.83 -6.29
CA LYS A 34 -1.62 7.90 -6.49
C LYS A 34 -2.17 9.27 -6.06
N HIS A 35 -3.43 9.57 -6.36
CA HIS A 35 -4.06 10.82 -5.94
C HIS A 35 -4.13 10.93 -4.41
N LEU A 36 -4.53 9.85 -3.71
CA LEU A 36 -4.52 9.82 -2.24
C LEU A 36 -3.10 9.95 -1.68
N TYR A 37 -2.13 9.31 -2.33
CA TYR A 37 -0.72 9.37 -1.95
C TYR A 37 -0.16 10.78 -2.01
N ILE A 38 -0.29 11.46 -3.16
CA ILE A 38 0.25 12.80 -3.37
C ILE A 38 -0.39 13.81 -2.40
N ARG A 39 -1.67 13.64 -2.08
CA ARG A 39 -2.37 14.47 -1.09
C ARG A 39 -1.78 14.31 0.33
N LYS A 40 -1.33 13.11 0.69
CA LYS A 40 -0.73 12.81 2.00
C LYS A 40 0.75 13.18 2.06
N PHE A 41 1.49 12.98 0.96
CA PHE A 41 2.94 13.17 0.84
C PHE A 41 3.26 14.10 -0.35
N PRO A 42 3.01 15.42 -0.24
CA PRO A 42 3.26 16.36 -1.33
C PRO A 42 4.72 16.85 -1.40
N GLY A 43 5.52 16.58 -0.36
CA GLY A 43 6.87 17.13 -0.22
C GLY A 43 7.91 16.50 -1.14
N PRO A 44 8.94 17.25 -1.56
CA PRO A 44 10.02 16.73 -2.40
C PRO A 44 10.92 15.72 -1.67
N ASP A 45 10.95 15.77 -0.33
CA ASP A 45 11.72 14.85 0.52
C ASP A 45 11.00 13.50 0.76
N CYS A 46 9.73 13.39 0.35
CA CYS A 46 8.97 12.16 0.45
C CYS A 46 9.36 11.18 -0.65
N LEU A 47 9.26 9.88 -0.35
CA LEU A 47 9.44 8.84 -1.35
C LEU A 47 8.45 9.07 -2.52
N SER A 48 8.88 8.84 -3.76
CA SER A 48 7.94 8.96 -4.89
C SER A 48 6.92 7.82 -4.85
N PHE A 49 5.68 8.07 -5.32
CA PHE A 49 4.66 7.02 -5.41
C PHE A 49 5.16 5.78 -6.18
N LYS A 50 5.93 6.00 -7.25
CA LYS A 50 6.49 4.92 -8.08
C LYS A 50 7.50 4.09 -7.30
N ASP A 51 8.36 4.73 -6.51
CA ASP A 51 9.36 4.04 -5.71
C ASP A 51 8.72 3.29 -4.52
N ALA A 52 7.72 3.89 -3.87
CA ALA A 52 6.94 3.23 -2.83
C ALA A 52 6.26 1.95 -3.35
N ILE A 53 5.61 2.01 -4.52
CA ILE A 53 5.04 0.82 -5.17
C ILE A 53 6.12 -0.20 -5.54
N LYS A 54 7.27 0.25 -6.04
CA LYS A 54 8.39 -0.64 -6.41
C LYS A 54 8.92 -1.41 -5.20
N ILE A 55 9.06 -0.75 -4.04
CA ILE A 55 9.44 -1.40 -2.78
C ILE A 55 8.39 -2.45 -2.42
N LEU A 56 7.11 -2.09 -2.38
CA LEU A 56 6.04 -3.02 -1.98
C LEU A 56 5.90 -4.24 -2.91
N LEU A 57 6.14 -4.07 -4.22
CA LEU A 57 6.18 -5.17 -5.17
C LEU A 57 7.41 -6.07 -4.95
N LYS A 58 8.58 -5.46 -4.73
CA LYS A 58 9.84 -6.18 -4.52
C LYS A 58 9.81 -7.00 -3.22
N GLU A 59 9.30 -6.42 -2.15
CA GLU A 59 9.18 -7.07 -0.83
C GLU A 59 7.98 -8.03 -0.74
N GLY A 60 7.21 -8.19 -1.83
CA GLY A 60 6.14 -9.19 -1.93
C GLY A 60 4.83 -8.84 -1.23
N TYR A 61 4.71 -7.63 -0.69
CA TYR A 61 3.50 -7.19 0.01
C TYR A 61 2.30 -7.03 -0.93
N ILE A 62 2.52 -6.53 -2.16
CA ILE A 62 1.47 -6.29 -3.15
C ILE A 62 1.78 -6.96 -4.47
N THR A 63 0.74 -7.17 -5.26
CA THR A 63 0.83 -7.62 -6.65
C THR A 63 0.09 -6.65 -7.58
N LYS A 64 0.60 -6.52 -8.80
CA LYS A 64 0.04 -5.68 -9.86
C LYS A 64 -0.83 -6.50 -10.82
N ILE A 65 -1.95 -5.93 -11.22
CA ILE A 65 -2.83 -6.45 -12.27
C ILE A 65 -2.75 -5.49 -13.44
N LYS A 66 -2.33 -6.00 -14.60
CA LYS A 66 -2.37 -5.25 -15.85
C LYS A 66 -3.68 -5.56 -16.57
N LYS A 67 -4.66 -4.66 -16.45
CA LYS A 67 -5.87 -4.62 -17.30
C LYS A 67 -5.83 -3.32 -18.14
N LYS A 68 -6.99 -2.72 -18.40
CA LYS A 68 -7.09 -1.38 -19.02
C LYS A 68 -6.40 -0.30 -18.18
N GLU A 69 -6.43 -0.46 -16.87
CA GLU A 69 -5.72 0.36 -15.90
C GLU A 69 -5.01 -0.56 -14.91
N ASP A 70 -3.87 -0.09 -14.41
CA ASP A 70 -3.11 -0.81 -13.40
C ASP A 70 -3.87 -0.84 -12.07
N LYS A 71 -3.91 -2.03 -11.46
CA LYS A 71 -4.49 -2.21 -10.13
C LYS A 71 -3.52 -2.92 -9.19
N TYR A 72 -3.64 -2.65 -7.90
CA TYR A 72 -2.84 -3.29 -6.86
C TYR A 72 -3.72 -3.99 -5.84
N TYR A 73 -3.26 -5.13 -5.34
CA TYR A 73 -3.87 -5.85 -4.22
C TYR A 73 -2.76 -6.46 -3.35
N ILE A 74 -3.05 -6.69 -2.07
CA ILE A 74 -2.13 -7.33 -1.14
C ILE A 74 -2.02 -8.81 -1.49
N SER A 75 -0.79 -9.28 -1.75
CA SER A 75 -0.49 -10.68 -2.04
C SER A 75 -0.19 -11.49 -0.78
N ASP A 76 0.43 -10.86 0.23
CA ASP A 76 0.69 -11.48 1.53
C ASP A 76 -0.06 -10.74 2.64
N ILE A 77 -1.26 -11.23 2.95
CA ILE A 77 -2.17 -10.60 3.92
C ILE A 77 -1.57 -10.64 5.32
N ASN A 78 -0.94 -11.75 5.70
CA ASN A 78 -0.42 -11.95 7.05
C ASN A 78 0.77 -11.01 7.29
N ASN A 79 1.70 -10.96 6.33
CA ASN A 79 2.84 -10.07 6.42
C ASN A 79 2.41 -8.59 6.37
N ALA A 80 1.46 -8.22 5.49
CA ALA A 80 0.94 -6.86 5.43
C ALA A 80 0.30 -6.42 6.76
N LYS A 81 -0.54 -7.28 7.36
CA LYS A 81 -1.16 -6.98 8.66
C LYS A 81 -0.15 -6.90 9.79
N LEU A 82 0.84 -7.79 9.81
CA LEU A 82 1.91 -7.77 10.80
C LEU A 82 2.74 -6.48 10.67
N ALA A 83 3.08 -6.06 9.45
CA ALA A 83 3.80 -4.82 9.19
C ALA A 83 2.98 -3.60 9.65
N LEU A 84 1.70 -3.52 9.29
CA LEU A 84 0.81 -2.45 9.74
C LEU A 84 0.70 -2.40 11.27
N HIS A 85 0.49 -3.55 11.91
CA HIS A 85 0.44 -3.66 13.37
C HIS A 85 1.73 -3.18 14.04
N ASN A 86 2.88 -3.66 13.58
CA ASN A 86 4.19 -3.31 14.15
C ASN A 86 4.53 -1.82 14.01
N HIS A 87 3.93 -1.14 13.02
CA HIS A 87 4.11 0.30 12.80
C HIS A 87 2.96 1.14 13.38
N GLY A 88 2.08 0.58 14.21
CA GLY A 88 1.01 1.32 14.87
C GLY A 88 -0.18 1.68 13.98
N PHE A 89 -0.24 1.14 12.76
CA PHE A 89 -1.44 1.17 11.92
C PHE A 89 -2.41 0.09 12.44
N THR A 90 -2.89 0.25 13.67
CA THR A 90 -3.95 -0.61 14.21
C THR A 90 -5.25 -0.30 13.47
N THR A 91 -5.97 -1.34 13.09
CA THR A 91 -7.33 -1.31 12.51
C THR A 91 -8.40 -0.69 13.44
N LEU A 92 -7.99 0.06 14.47
CA LEU A 92 -8.82 0.68 15.50
C LEU A 92 -9.03 2.20 15.31
N GLN A 93 -8.96 2.68 14.08
CA GLN A 93 -9.66 3.93 13.73
C GLN A 93 -10.63 3.64 12.60
N GLY A 94 -11.76 3.06 13.02
CA GLY A 94 -13.03 3.36 12.41
C GLY A 94 -13.36 4.83 12.67
N LEU A 95 -13.45 5.59 11.58
CA LEU A 95 -14.16 6.85 11.48
C LEU A 95 -14.74 6.87 10.07
#